data_AF-A0AAW2LLK1-F1
#
_entry.id   AF-A0AAW2LLK1-F1
#
_cell.length_a   1.000
_cell.length_b   1.000
_cell.length_c   1.000
_cell.angle_alpha   90.00
_cell.angle_beta   90.00
_cell.angle_gamma   90.00
#
_symmetry.space_group_name_H-M   'P 1'
#
loop_
_entity.id
_entity.type
_entity.pdbx_description
1 polymer ?
#
loop_
_entity_poly.entity_id
_entity_poly.type
_entity_poly.pdbx_seq_one_letter_code
_entity_poly.pdbx_strand_id
1 'polypeptide(L)'
;MFSRLHLSYKLIEEWIKKNPGASVCSPKGVDAFKNIPAFQDFHGLPKFRDSVAKIMKKVSGGKESFDPDRIVMAARVRVAMEMVMFCLADPRDAFLVPSPWYPGYV
;
A
#
# COMPACT_ATOMS: atom_id res chain seq x y z
N MET A 1 -18.48 7.48 4.98
CA MET A 1 -18.42 6.35 5.94
C MET A 1 -17.15 5.56 5.65
N PHE A 2 -16.17 5.51 6.56
CA PHE A 2 -15.02 4.62 6.41
C PHE A 2 -15.49 3.20 6.72
N SER A 3 -15.66 2.37 5.70
CA SER A 3 -16.01 0.96 5.87
C SER A 3 -14.85 0.25 6.56
N ARG A 4 -14.90 0.11 7.88
CA ARG A 4 -13.91 -0.65 8.65
C ARG A 4 -14.17 -2.14 8.43
N LEU A 5 -13.20 -2.84 7.86
CA LEU A 5 -13.26 -4.28 7.68
C LEU A 5 -12.65 -5.00 8.90
N HIS A 6 -13.49 -5.62 9.72
CA HIS A 6 -13.04 -6.37 10.92
C HIS A 6 -13.04 -7.90 10.71
N LEU A 7 -13.58 -8.39 9.58
CA LEU A 7 -13.83 -9.83 9.36
C LEU A 7 -12.54 -10.67 9.27
N SER A 8 -11.42 -10.07 8.87
CA SER A 8 -10.14 -10.75 8.66
C SER A 8 -9.15 -10.61 9.83
N TYR A 9 -9.52 -9.93 10.92
CA TYR A 9 -8.57 -9.62 12.00
C TYR A 9 -7.94 -10.86 12.63
N LYS A 10 -8.73 -11.91 12.87
CA LYS A 10 -8.23 -13.18 13.42
C LYS A 10 -7.15 -13.81 12.55
N LEU A 11 -7.30 -13.77 11.23
CA LEU A 11 -6.32 -14.32 10.29
C LEU A 11 -4.98 -13.58 10.37
N ILE A 12 -5.04 -12.25 10.46
CA ILE A 12 -3.84 -11.40 10.60
C ILE A 12 -3.18 -11.64 11.95
N GLU A 13 -3.96 -11.69 13.04
CA GLU A 13 -3.45 -11.92 14.39
C GLU A 13 -2.75 -13.28 14.51
N GLU A 14 -3.38 -14.36 14.01
CA GLU A 14 -2.78 -15.69 14.00
C GLU A 14 -1.49 -15.73 13.17
N TRP A 15 -1.46 -15.05 12.02
CA TRP A 15 -0.26 -14.96 11.20
C TRP A 15 0.88 -14.24 11.93
N ILE A 16 0.61 -13.12 12.61
CA ILE A 16 1.61 -12.38 13.37
C ILE A 16 2.19 -13.26 14.50
N LYS A 17 1.33 -13.97 15.25
CA LYS A 17 1.78 -14.89 16.32
C LYS A 17 2.70 -16.00 15.79
N LYS A 18 2.41 -16.53 14.60
CA LYS A 18 3.21 -17.58 13.95
C LYS A 18 4.50 -17.05 13.31
N ASN A 19 4.62 -15.74 13.05
CA ASN A 19 5.73 -15.13 12.34
C ASN A 19 6.42 -14.01 13.16
N PRO A 20 6.99 -14.32 14.34
CA PRO A 20 7.56 -13.30 15.22
C PRO A 20 8.70 -12.51 14.57
N GLY A 21 9.50 -13.11 13.68
CA GLY A 21 10.59 -12.40 12.99
C GLY A 21 10.15 -11.38 11.94
N ALA A 22 8.85 -11.29 11.61
CA ALA A 22 8.35 -10.34 10.62
C ALA A 22 8.27 -8.89 11.14
N SER A 23 8.30 -8.68 12.46
CA SER A 23 8.29 -7.36 13.08
C SER A 23 9.67 -7.01 13.63
N VAL A 24 10.18 -5.83 13.28
CA VAL A 24 11.41 -5.28 13.86
C VAL A 24 11.29 -4.99 15.36
N CYS A 25 10.06 -4.90 15.86
CA CYS A 25 9.76 -4.69 17.28
C CYS A 25 9.68 -6.02 18.06
N SER A 26 10.12 -7.14 17.48
CA SER A 26 10.19 -8.43 18.17
C SER A 26 11.64 -8.83 18.46
N PRO A 27 11.90 -9.65 19.50
CA PRO A 27 13.24 -10.18 19.76
C PRO A 27 13.84 -10.96 18.59
N LYS A 28 13.00 -11.57 17.74
CA LYS A 28 13.43 -12.35 16.57
C LYS A 28 13.63 -11.51 15.30
N GLY A 29 13.17 -10.26 15.29
CA GLY A 29 13.29 -9.35 14.14
C GLY A 29 14.17 -8.12 14.40
N VAL A 30 14.67 -7.95 15.64
CA VAL A 30 15.43 -6.77 16.08
C VAL A 30 16.71 -6.54 15.27
N ASP A 31 17.31 -7.58 14.69
CA ASP A 31 18.52 -7.44 13.87
C ASP A 31 18.30 -6.55 12.65
N ALA A 32 17.08 -6.52 12.11
CA ALA A 32 16.71 -5.65 11.01
C ALA A 32 16.45 -4.19 11.44
N PHE A 33 16.36 -3.90 12.75
CA PHE A 33 16.02 -2.58 13.27
C PHE A 33 17.04 -1.51 12.90
N LYS A 34 18.32 -1.82 12.71
CA LYS A 34 19.29 -0.77 12.31
C LYS A 34 19.06 -0.27 10.87
N ASN A 35 18.47 -1.10 10.02
CA ASN A 35 18.33 -0.83 8.58
C ASN A 35 17.00 -0.15 8.24
N ILE A 36 15.91 -0.45 8.96
CA ILE A 36 14.57 0.04 8.61
C ILE A 36 14.34 1.54 8.93
N PRO A 37 14.65 2.07 10.13
CA PRO A 37 14.46 3.47 10.46
C PRO A 37 15.36 4.43 9.68
N ALA A 38 16.53 3.96 9.25
CA ALA A 38 17.45 4.73 8.42
C ALA A 38 17.07 4.72 6.92
N PHE A 39 16.08 3.91 6.53
CA PHE A 39 15.66 3.81 5.13
C PHE A 39 14.84 5.02 4.72
N GLN A 40 15.32 5.76 3.72
CA GLN A 40 14.70 7.01 3.24
C GLN A 40 14.52 7.05 1.72
N ASP A 41 14.76 5.94 1.01
CA ASP A 41 14.55 5.88 -0.44
C ASP A 41 13.06 6.07 -0.77
N PHE A 42 12.77 7.04 -1.61
CA PHE A 42 11.40 7.39 -2.01
C PHE A 42 10.72 6.29 -2.85
N HIS A 43 11.48 5.38 -3.48
CA HIS A 43 10.90 4.20 -4.12
C HIS A 43 10.31 3.22 -3.10
N GLY A 44 10.68 3.32 -1.83
CA GLY A 44 10.28 2.36 -0.81
C GLY A 44 11.10 1.07 -0.86
N LEU A 45 10.93 0.24 0.18
CA LEU A 45 11.67 -1.01 0.32
C LEU A 45 11.42 -1.94 -0.89
N PRO A 46 12.44 -2.42 -1.61
CA PRO A 46 12.25 -3.28 -2.78
C PRO A 46 11.42 -4.53 -2.48
N LYS A 47 11.70 -5.21 -1.36
CA LYS A 47 10.92 -6.36 -0.89
C LYS A 47 9.44 -6.04 -0.67
N PHE A 48 9.13 -4.81 -0.28
CA PHE A 48 7.76 -4.37 -0.08
C PHE A 48 7.05 -4.17 -1.42
N ARG A 49 7.68 -3.48 -2.39
CA ARG A 49 7.15 -3.31 -3.75
C ARG A 49 6.90 -4.66 -4.45
N ASP A 50 7.85 -5.59 -4.36
CA ASP A 50 7.70 -6.96 -4.88
C ASP A 50 6.49 -7.69 -4.27
N SER A 51 6.27 -7.51 -2.97
CA SER A 51 5.16 -8.13 -2.26
C SER A 51 3.82 -7.53 -2.68
N VAL A 52 3.75 -6.21 -2.87
CA VAL A 52 2.56 -5.52 -3.40
C VAL A 52 2.24 -6.02 -4.81
N ALA A 53 3.23 -6.10 -5.71
CA ALA A 53 3.05 -6.64 -7.06
C ALA A 53 2.45 -8.06 -7.05
N LYS A 54 2.96 -8.93 -6.16
CA LYS A 54 2.44 -10.30 -5.99
C LYS A 54 1.00 -10.32 -5.46
N ILE A 55 0.65 -9.44 -4.51
CA ILE A 55 -0.71 -9.32 -3.99
C ILE A 55 -1.66 -8.83 -5.08
N MET A 56 -1.29 -7.79 -5.83
CA MET A 56 -2.10 -7.26 -6.93
C MET A 56 -2.35 -8.31 -8.01
N LYS A 57 -1.32 -9.07 -8.39
CA LYS A 57 -1.45 -10.23 -9.29
C LYS A 57 -2.42 -11.28 -8.73
N LYS A 58 -2.36 -11.58 -7.44
CA LYS A 58 -3.26 -12.55 -6.81
C LYS A 58 -4.72 -12.06 -6.82
N VAL A 59 -4.96 -10.79 -6.52
CA VAL A 59 -6.30 -10.18 -6.48
C VAL A 59 -6.89 -10.05 -7.90
N SER A 60 -6.08 -9.84 -8.93
CA SER A 60 -6.52 -9.86 -10.33
C SER A 60 -6.77 -11.26 -10.90
N GLY A 61 -6.76 -12.30 -10.05
CA GLY A 61 -6.95 -13.69 -10.48
C GLY A 61 -5.77 -14.24 -11.28
N GLY A 62 -4.58 -13.64 -11.17
CA GLY A 62 -3.36 -14.05 -11.85
C GLY A 62 -3.26 -13.65 -13.32
N LYS A 63 -4.26 -12.93 -13.85
CA LYS A 63 -4.35 -12.56 -15.27
C LYS A 63 -3.36 -11.46 -15.66
N GLU A 64 -3.06 -10.58 -14.72
CA GLU A 64 -2.21 -9.42 -14.95
C GLU A 64 -0.91 -9.54 -14.14
N SER A 65 0.18 -9.01 -14.70
CA SER A 65 1.45 -8.86 -14.01
C SER A 65 1.72 -7.39 -13.72
N PHE A 66 2.23 -7.12 -12.52
CA PHE A 66 2.57 -5.77 -12.07
C PHE A 66 4.09 -5.69 -11.92
N ASP A 67 4.70 -4.72 -12.60
CA ASP A 67 6.14 -4.43 -12.50
C ASP A 67 6.41 -3.71 -11.16
N PRO A 68 7.21 -4.30 -10.25
CA PRO A 68 7.55 -3.67 -8.97
C PRO A 68 8.21 -2.30 -9.10
N ASP A 69 8.93 -2.03 -10.19
CA ASP A 69 9.60 -0.74 -10.43
C ASP A 69 8.64 0.36 -10.87
N ARG A 70 7.39 0.00 -11.19
CA ARG A 70 6.30 0.94 -11.48
C ARG A 70 5.35 1.16 -10.30
N ILE A 71 5.64 0.57 -9.13
CA ILE A 71 4.85 0.75 -7.92
C ILE A 71 5.40 1.93 -7.13
N VAL A 72 4.63 3.01 -7.07
CA VAL A 72 4.93 4.19 -6.24
C VAL A 72 4.06 4.16 -4.99
N MET A 73 4.68 4.34 -3.82
CA MET A 73 4.01 4.32 -2.54
C MET A 73 3.53 5.71 -2.14
N ALA A 74 2.30 5.80 -1.65
CA ALA A 74 1.76 6.99 -0.99
C ALA A 74 1.34 6.65 0.43
N ALA A 75 1.35 7.64 1.32
CA ALA A 75 1.00 7.44 2.73
C ALA A 75 -0.42 6.89 2.93
N ARG A 76 -1.36 7.31 2.07
CA ARG A 76 -2.78 6.93 2.09
C ARG A 76 -3.39 7.05 0.70
N VAL A 77 -4.58 6.48 0.53
CA VAL A 77 -5.35 6.53 -0.72
C VAL A 77 -5.65 7.97 -1.17
N ARG A 78 -6.05 8.88 -0.26
CA ARG A 78 -6.28 10.30 -0.61
C ARG A 78 -5.00 10.96 -1.15
N VAL A 79 -3.87 10.75 -0.49
CA VAL A 79 -2.57 11.29 -0.95
C VAL A 79 -2.18 10.70 -2.30
N ALA A 80 -2.41 9.41 -2.53
CA ALA A 80 -2.18 8.78 -3.84
C ALA A 80 -3.03 9.44 -4.94
N MET A 81 -4.30 9.69 -4.65
CA MET A 81 -5.21 10.36 -5.59
C MET A 81 -4.77 11.79 -5.87
N GLU A 82 -4.41 12.56 -4.84
CA GLU A 82 -3.86 13.91 -4.98
C GLU A 82 -2.61 13.91 -5.86
N MET A 83 -1.66 13.00 -5.63
CA MET A 83 -0.47 12.85 -6.47
C MET A 83 -0.83 12.59 -7.94
N VAL A 84 -1.77 11.67 -8.21
CA VAL A 84 -2.21 11.37 -9.57
C VAL A 84 -2.86 12.59 -10.22
N MET A 85 -3.71 13.32 -9.49
CA MET A 85 -4.34 14.54 -9.99
C MET A 85 -3.30 15.61 -10.32
N PHE A 86 -2.32 15.85 -9.43
CA PHE A 86 -1.22 16.77 -9.67
C PHE A 86 -0.38 16.40 -10.90
N CYS A 87 -0.20 15.11 -11.17
CA CYS A 87 0.58 14.67 -12.33
C CYS A 87 -0.19 14.75 -13.66
N LEU A 88 -1.52 14.79 -13.63
CA LEU A 88 -2.36 14.60 -14.82
C LEU A 88 -3.15 15.85 -15.23
N ALA A 89 -3.27 16.86 -14.37
CA ALA A 89 -4.14 18.01 -14.59
C ALA A 89 -3.55 19.29 -14.02
N ASP A 90 -3.73 20.40 -14.74
CA ASP A 90 -3.35 21.74 -14.29
C ASP A 90 -4.49 22.42 -13.51
N PRO A 91 -4.22 23.51 -12.79
CA PRO A 91 -5.28 24.30 -12.17
C PRO A 91 -6.33 24.71 -13.21
N ARG A 92 -7.60 24.41 -12.91
CA ARG A 92 -8.81 24.63 -13.74
C ARG A 92 -9.18 23.51 -14.72
N ASP A 93 -8.36 22.46 -14.82
CA ASP A 93 -8.78 21.21 -15.46
C ASP A 93 -9.79 20.45 -14.57
N ALA A 94 -10.48 19.48 -15.17
CA ALA A 94 -11.53 18.71 -14.49
C ALA A 94 -11.45 17.22 -14.81
N PHE A 95 -11.77 16.38 -13.81
CA PHE A 95 -11.93 14.93 -13.97
C PHE A 95 -13.41 14.55 -14.00
N LEU A 96 -13.76 13.59 -14.86
CA LEU A 96 -15.08 12.97 -14.85
C LEU A 96 -15.14 11.87 -13.78
N VAL A 97 -16.13 11.93 -12.90
CA VAL A 97 -16.37 10.90 -11.88
C VAL A 97 -17.79 10.35 -12.03
N PRO A 98 -17.97 9.04 -12.26
CA PRO A 98 -19.30 8.46 -12.44
C PRO A 98 -20.11 8.52 -11.14
N SER A 99 -21.40 8.81 -11.24
CA SER A 99 -22.33 8.81 -10.11
C SER A 99 -22.97 7.43 -9.92
N PRO A 100 -23.23 6.99 -8.66
CA PRO A 100 -22.85 7.62 -7.39
C PRO A 100 -21.35 7.46 -7.09
N TRP A 101 -20.74 8.49 -6.49
CA TRP A 101 -19.30 8.55 -6.24
C TRP A 101 -18.98 8.52 -4.74
N TYR A 102 -17.72 8.22 -4.40
CA TYR A 102 -17.24 8.21 -3.02
C TYR A 102 -17.05 9.64 -2.48
N PRO A 103 -17.80 10.09 -1.44
CA PRO A 103 -17.78 11.48 -0.98
C PRO A 103 -16.41 12.05 -0.62
N GLY A 104 -15.43 11.19 -0.30
CA GLY A 104 -14.09 11.64 0.08
C GLY A 104 -13.16 11.96 -1.10
N TYR A 105 -13.65 11.94 -2.35
CA TYR A 105 -12.94 12.51 -3.50
C TYR A 105 -12.90 14.04 -3.50
N VAL A 106 -13.82 14.68 -2.79
CA VAL A 106 -13.88 16.14 -2.60
C VAL A 106 -13.33 16.50 -1.23
#